data_AF-A0A1F8X8Q6-F1
#
_entry.id   AF-A0A1F8X8Q6-F1
#
_cell.length_a   1.000
_cell.length_b   1.000
_cell.length_c   1.000
_cell.angle_alpha   90.00
_cell.angle_beta   90.00
_cell.angle_gamma   90.00
#
_symmetry.space_group_name_H-M   'P 1'
#
loop_
_entity.id
_entity.type
_entity.pdbx_description
1 polymer ?
#
loop_
_entity_poly.entity_id
_entity_poly.type
_entity_poly.pdbx_seq_one_letter_code
_entity_poly.pdbx_strand_id
1 'polypeptide(L)'
;MALAVMGAKAYAADQGQGAAAEDDDLGIGEQMKDEAVKNKKKKKEERIVKKEDLPPIKMVFIKGGCFNMGDFTGDGDDDERPAHEVCIDDYYMAETEVTQELFEALIGSLPATRINPDMKKDPQAPVNYVTWTGVSAFIKKLNEVTGGFYRLPSEAEWEFAARERGKDMRWSGTDNEAELRDYAVFSDNSVMMEPVKSKQPNALGLYGLTGNVFEWVEDYFDFDYYKISPLENPPGADHSMFRVVRGGSFLDQPSKLRTTYRYGLEPGKSLPTLGFRLVE
;
A
#
# COMPACT_ATOMS: atom_id res chain seq x y z
N MET A 1 -23.62 9.06 57.46
CA MET A 1 -22.57 8.02 57.37
C MET A 1 -21.23 8.74 57.34
N ALA A 2 -20.42 8.53 58.38
CA ALA A 2 -19.17 9.20 58.76
C ALA A 2 -18.08 9.15 57.67
N LEU A 3 -17.45 10.28 57.31
CA LEU A 3 -16.19 10.87 57.84
C LEU A 3 -14.87 10.21 57.39
N ALA A 4 -14.27 10.81 56.37
CA ALA A 4 -12.94 11.44 56.29
C ALA A 4 -11.75 11.03 57.22
N VAL A 5 -10.56 11.12 56.60
CA VAL A 5 -9.24 11.59 57.10
C VAL A 5 -8.16 10.56 57.49
N MET A 6 -7.04 10.70 56.76
CA MET A 6 -5.59 10.59 57.08
C MET A 6 -5.10 9.90 58.36
N GLY A 7 -3.97 9.21 58.22
CA GLY A 7 -3.03 9.00 59.33
C GLY A 7 -1.78 8.20 58.94
N ALA A 8 -0.65 8.89 58.79
CA ALA A 8 0.68 8.27 58.73
C ALA A 8 1.12 7.79 60.13
N LYS A 9 1.93 6.72 60.19
CA LYS A 9 3.03 6.57 61.17
C LYS A 9 3.94 5.38 60.85
N ALA A 10 5.21 5.58 61.20
CA ALA A 10 6.38 4.75 60.92
C ALA A 10 6.76 3.82 62.10
N TYR A 11 7.90 3.11 61.91
CA TYR A 11 8.67 2.23 62.83
C TYR A 11 8.14 0.79 63.00
N ALA A 12 8.95 -0.27 63.05
CA ALA A 12 10.38 -0.41 63.35
C ALA A 12 11.01 -1.63 62.64
N ALA A 13 12.33 -1.66 62.64
CA ALA A 13 13.20 -2.74 62.18
C ALA A 13 13.07 -4.02 63.03
N ASP A 14 13.29 -5.17 62.41
CA ASP A 14 13.80 -6.35 63.09
C ASP A 14 15.10 -6.80 62.40
N GLN A 15 16.11 -7.05 63.23
CA GLN A 15 17.40 -7.58 62.83
C GLN A 15 17.38 -9.10 62.99
N GLY A 16 17.79 -9.81 61.95
CA GLY A 16 18.09 -11.24 62.02
C GLY A 16 19.25 -11.60 61.12
N GLN A 17 20.45 -11.68 61.72
CA GLN A 17 21.65 -12.37 61.22
C GLN A 17 21.29 -13.77 60.71
N GLY A 18 21.94 -14.43 59.76
CA GLY A 18 23.18 -14.21 59.03
C GLY A 18 23.58 -15.57 58.46
N ALA A 19 24.10 -15.62 57.24
CA ALA A 19 24.92 -16.73 56.75
C ALA A 19 25.65 -16.25 55.50
N ALA A 20 26.97 -16.08 55.63
CA ALA A 20 27.85 -15.99 54.49
C ALA A 20 27.85 -17.36 53.79
N ALA A 21 27.58 -17.37 52.49
CA ALA A 21 27.88 -18.49 51.61
C ALA A 21 28.73 -17.94 50.47
N GLU A 22 29.80 -18.68 50.20
CA GLU A 22 30.91 -18.39 49.32
C GLU A 22 30.46 -18.10 47.88
N ASP A 23 31.06 -17.06 47.28
CA ASP A 23 30.98 -16.77 45.85
C ASP A 23 31.71 -17.87 45.06
N ASP A 24 30.99 -18.92 44.69
CA ASP A 24 31.37 -19.76 43.55
C ASP A 24 30.92 -19.05 42.27
N ASP A 25 31.85 -18.31 41.66
CA ASP A 25 31.77 -17.80 40.29
C ASP A 25 31.72 -18.97 39.30
N LEU A 26 30.56 -19.61 39.22
CA LEU A 26 30.19 -20.47 38.12
C LEU A 26 30.14 -19.55 36.89
N GLY A 27 31.14 -19.64 36.01
CA GLY A 27 31.39 -18.84 34.79
C GLY A 27 30.27 -18.77 33.73
N ILE A 28 29.02 -18.84 34.15
CA ILE A 28 27.77 -18.54 33.45
C ILE A 28 27.82 -17.11 32.87
N GLY A 29 28.51 -16.18 33.54
CA GLY A 29 28.67 -14.80 33.07
C GLY A 29 29.52 -14.64 31.81
N GLU A 30 30.52 -15.50 31.58
CA GLU A 30 31.34 -15.49 30.36
C GLU A 30 30.62 -16.18 29.20
N GLN A 31 29.92 -17.29 29.45
CA GLN A 31 29.13 -17.98 28.42
C GLN A 31 27.98 -17.12 27.89
N MET A 32 27.28 -16.36 28.75
CA MET A 32 26.24 -15.42 28.30
C MET A 32 26.82 -14.21 27.55
N LYS A 33 28.04 -13.78 27.86
CA LYS A 33 28.74 -12.72 27.11
C LYS A 33 29.20 -13.23 25.74
N ASP A 34 29.69 -14.46 25.66
CA ASP A 34 30.08 -15.08 24.39
C ASP A 34 28.89 -15.40 23.48
N GLU A 35 27.75 -15.78 24.05
CA GLU A 35 26.49 -15.91 23.30
C GLU A 35 25.92 -14.55 22.89
N ALA A 36 26.02 -13.52 23.73
CA ALA A 36 25.63 -12.16 23.36
C ALA A 36 26.56 -11.56 22.27
N VAL A 37 27.85 -11.92 22.28
CA VAL A 37 28.82 -11.52 21.25
C VAL A 37 28.65 -12.34 19.96
N LYS A 38 28.30 -13.64 20.05
CA LYS A 38 27.93 -14.48 18.89
C LYS A 38 26.58 -14.05 18.28
N ASN A 39 25.60 -13.67 19.10
CA ASN A 39 24.33 -13.09 18.63
C ASN A 39 24.47 -11.67 18.07
N LYS A 40 25.43 -10.87 18.58
CA LYS A 40 25.82 -9.59 17.93
C LYS A 40 26.61 -9.78 16.63
N LYS A 41 27.19 -10.96 16.38
CA LYS A 41 27.98 -11.28 15.17
C LYS A 41 27.17 -11.89 14.02
N LYS A 42 25.89 -12.23 14.18
CA LYS A 42 24.95 -12.26 13.05
C LYS A 42 24.50 -10.83 12.71
N LYS A 43 25.48 -9.96 12.42
CA LYS A 43 25.21 -8.79 11.58
C LYS A 43 24.75 -9.37 10.25
N LYS A 44 23.45 -9.30 9.99
CA LYS A 44 22.88 -9.52 8.66
C LYS A 44 23.72 -8.62 7.74
N GLU A 45 24.58 -9.18 6.89
CA GLU A 45 25.22 -8.38 5.85
C GLU A 45 24.08 -7.67 5.13
N GLU A 46 24.02 -6.35 5.26
CA GLU A 46 23.02 -5.57 4.54
C GLU A 46 23.31 -5.79 3.07
N ARG A 47 22.42 -6.53 2.40
CA ARG A 47 22.48 -6.73 0.96
C ARG A 47 22.44 -5.34 0.32
N ILE A 48 23.57 -4.91 -0.23
CA ILE A 48 23.67 -3.68 -1.02
C ILE A 48 22.97 -3.99 -2.34
N VAL A 49 21.77 -3.42 -2.54
CA VAL A 49 21.01 -3.52 -3.78
C VAL A 49 21.42 -2.37 -4.67
N LYS A 50 21.82 -2.66 -5.92
CA LYS A 50 22.12 -1.64 -6.93
C LYS A 50 20.97 -1.50 -7.91
N LYS A 51 20.92 -0.37 -8.62
CA LYS A 51 19.90 -0.11 -9.64
C LYS A 51 19.86 -1.19 -10.71
N GLU A 52 21.02 -1.72 -11.09
CA GLU A 52 21.14 -2.75 -12.14
C GLU A 52 20.62 -4.13 -11.70
N ASP A 53 20.42 -4.34 -10.38
CA ASP A 53 19.86 -5.57 -9.83
C ASP A 53 18.31 -5.57 -9.82
N LEU A 54 17.69 -4.43 -10.11
CA LEU A 54 16.24 -4.27 -10.10
C LEU A 54 15.65 -4.60 -11.48
N PRO A 55 14.49 -5.29 -11.55
CA PRO A 55 13.78 -5.42 -12.80
C PRO A 55 13.36 -4.03 -13.31
N PRO A 56 13.28 -3.83 -14.64
CA PRO A 56 12.96 -2.54 -15.20
C PRO A 56 11.53 -2.12 -14.84
N ILE A 57 11.37 -0.85 -14.46
CA ILE A 57 10.07 -0.23 -14.23
C ILE A 57 9.68 0.47 -15.53
N LYS A 58 8.71 -0.08 -16.25
CA LYS A 58 8.20 0.55 -17.48
C LYS A 58 7.18 1.62 -17.10
N MET A 59 7.54 2.86 -17.41
CA MET A 59 6.71 4.04 -17.18
C MET A 59 6.04 4.48 -18.48
N VAL A 60 4.76 4.84 -18.41
CA VAL A 60 3.95 5.32 -19.53
C VAL A 60 3.72 6.82 -19.32
N PHE A 61 4.07 7.62 -20.31
CA PHE A 61 3.82 9.07 -20.29
C PHE A 61 2.33 9.35 -20.42
N ILE A 62 1.77 10.05 -19.45
CA ILE A 62 0.38 10.50 -19.45
C ILE A 62 0.38 12.01 -19.66
N LYS A 63 -0.09 12.42 -20.85
CA LYS A 63 -0.33 13.84 -21.13
C LYS A 63 -1.50 14.32 -20.29
N GLY A 64 -1.23 15.29 -19.42
CA GLY A 64 -2.19 15.93 -18.54
C GLY A 64 -3.34 16.61 -19.30
N GLY A 65 -4.29 17.11 -18.52
CA GLY A 65 -5.52 17.72 -19.01
C GLY A 65 -6.58 17.77 -17.92
N CYS A 66 -7.74 18.33 -18.27
CA CYS A 66 -8.87 18.45 -17.37
C CYS A 66 -9.93 17.39 -17.67
N PHE A 67 -10.60 16.90 -16.63
CA PHE A 67 -11.67 15.93 -16.71
C PHE A 67 -12.67 16.09 -15.58
N ASN A 68 -13.85 15.51 -15.75
CA ASN A 68 -14.88 15.50 -14.72
C ASN A 68 -14.70 14.25 -13.84
N MET A 69 -13.99 14.41 -12.73
CA MET A 69 -13.68 13.36 -11.75
C MET A 69 -14.91 12.99 -10.93
N GLY A 70 -15.11 11.68 -10.69
CA GLY A 70 -16.23 11.14 -9.93
C GLY A 70 -17.37 10.57 -10.78
N ASP A 71 -18.47 10.22 -10.11
CA ASP A 71 -19.60 9.47 -10.68
C ASP A 71 -20.28 10.23 -11.82
N PHE A 72 -20.05 9.77 -13.05
CA PHE A 72 -20.67 10.28 -14.27
C PHE A 72 -21.86 9.42 -14.75
N THR A 73 -22.09 8.26 -14.14
CA THR A 73 -23.17 7.32 -14.51
C THR A 73 -24.40 7.47 -13.64
N GLY A 74 -24.27 8.08 -12.46
CA GLY A 74 -25.37 8.32 -11.52
C GLY A 74 -25.73 7.09 -10.68
N ASP A 75 -24.91 6.05 -10.71
CA ASP A 75 -25.06 4.81 -9.94
C ASP A 75 -23.89 4.54 -8.98
N GLY A 76 -23.01 5.52 -8.79
CA GLY A 76 -21.95 5.48 -7.79
C GLY A 76 -22.41 5.76 -6.37
N ASP A 77 -21.51 5.48 -5.43
CA ASP A 77 -21.70 5.75 -4.02
C ASP A 77 -21.65 7.26 -3.73
N ASP A 78 -22.11 7.67 -2.56
CA ASP A 78 -22.24 9.08 -2.20
C ASP A 78 -20.89 9.82 -2.12
N ASP A 79 -19.80 9.12 -1.83
CA ASP A 79 -18.42 9.64 -1.77
C ASP A 79 -17.75 9.76 -3.14
N GLU A 80 -18.39 9.25 -4.19
CA GLU A 80 -18.01 9.46 -5.59
C GLU A 80 -18.61 10.75 -6.17
N ARG A 81 -19.33 11.52 -5.34
CA ARG A 81 -20.10 12.69 -5.75
C ARG A 81 -19.73 13.95 -4.94
N PRO A 82 -19.90 15.16 -5.52
CA PRO A 82 -20.33 15.41 -6.89
C PRO A 82 -19.22 15.10 -7.90
N ALA A 83 -19.62 14.79 -9.14
CA ALA A 83 -18.69 14.89 -10.25
C ALA A 83 -18.21 16.35 -10.37
N HIS A 84 -16.90 16.56 -10.48
CA HIS A 84 -16.29 17.89 -10.46
C HIS A 84 -15.09 17.96 -11.41
N GLU A 85 -14.83 19.15 -11.94
CA GLU A 85 -13.70 19.35 -12.85
C GLU A 85 -12.37 19.34 -12.09
N VAL A 86 -11.41 18.59 -12.60
CA VAL A 86 -10.04 18.49 -12.11
C VAL A 86 -9.08 18.55 -13.29
N CYS A 87 -8.01 19.32 -13.16
CA CYS A 87 -6.90 19.43 -14.11
C CYS A 87 -5.64 18.80 -13.51
N ILE A 88 -5.02 17.91 -14.28
CA ILE A 88 -3.83 17.15 -13.89
C ILE A 88 -2.68 17.52 -14.82
N ASP A 89 -1.50 17.73 -14.25
CA ASP A 89 -0.26 17.96 -14.99
C ASP A 89 0.18 16.73 -15.78
N ASP A 90 1.23 16.88 -16.60
CA ASP A 90 1.88 15.73 -17.21
C ASP A 90 2.62 14.91 -16.14
N TYR A 91 2.52 13.59 -16.22
CA TYR A 91 3.21 12.67 -15.31
C TYR A 91 3.49 11.35 -16.03
N TYR A 92 4.26 10.49 -15.38
CA TYR A 92 4.46 9.12 -15.82
C TYR A 92 3.81 8.16 -14.85
N MET A 93 3.15 7.11 -15.34
CA MET A 93 2.59 6.05 -14.53
C MET A 93 3.19 4.70 -14.90
N ALA A 94 3.50 3.89 -13.88
CA ALA A 94 3.92 2.51 -14.10
C ALA A 94 2.85 1.74 -14.89
N GLU A 95 3.31 1.01 -15.90
CA GLU A 95 2.46 0.23 -16.81
C GLU A 95 1.57 -0.79 -16.06
N THR A 96 2.01 -1.24 -14.89
CA THR A 96 1.40 -2.27 -14.07
C THR A 96 1.46 -1.92 -12.59
N GLU A 97 0.77 -2.69 -11.75
CA GLU A 97 1.06 -2.76 -10.32
C GLU A 97 2.54 -3.15 -10.08
N VAL A 98 3.08 -2.79 -8.91
CA VAL A 98 4.40 -3.25 -8.48
C VAL A 98 4.37 -4.76 -8.28
N THR A 99 5.25 -5.47 -8.97
CA THR A 99 5.29 -6.94 -8.93
C THR A 99 6.00 -7.46 -7.68
N GLN A 100 5.75 -8.73 -7.36
CA GLN A 100 6.52 -9.45 -6.33
C GLN A 100 8.02 -9.45 -6.63
N GLU A 101 8.42 -9.60 -7.90
CA GLU A 101 9.83 -9.57 -8.30
C GLU A 101 10.51 -8.25 -7.94
N LEU A 102 9.93 -7.11 -8.33
CA LEU A 102 10.48 -5.79 -8.03
C LEU A 102 10.54 -5.55 -6.52
N PHE A 103 9.46 -5.90 -5.81
CA PHE A 103 9.40 -5.73 -4.37
C PHE A 103 10.45 -6.57 -3.65
N GLU A 104 10.57 -7.85 -4.00
CA GLU A 104 11.54 -8.76 -3.37
C GLU A 104 12.98 -8.44 -3.77
N ALA A 105 13.25 -7.98 -4.99
CA ALA A 105 14.58 -7.54 -5.41
C ALA A 105 15.09 -6.38 -4.54
N LEU A 106 14.23 -5.41 -4.24
CA LEU A 106 14.59 -4.24 -3.43
C LEU A 106 14.58 -4.52 -1.92
N ILE A 107 13.56 -5.21 -1.40
CA ILE A 107 13.33 -5.40 0.04
C ILE A 107 13.96 -6.69 0.56
N GLY A 108 14.14 -7.70 -0.30
CA GLY A 108 14.70 -9.00 0.04
C GLY A 108 13.70 -10.00 0.63
N SER A 109 12.42 -9.64 0.72
CA SER A 109 11.33 -10.53 1.14
C SER A 109 9.98 -9.95 0.74
N LEU A 110 8.98 -10.82 0.56
CA LEU A 110 7.59 -10.41 0.32
C LEU A 110 6.80 -10.30 1.62
N PRO A 111 5.93 -9.29 1.79
CA PRO A 111 5.09 -9.16 2.98
C PRO A 111 4.23 -10.41 3.23
N ALA A 112 3.66 -10.95 2.15
CA ALA A 112 2.80 -12.13 2.20
C ALA A 112 3.49 -13.38 2.77
N THR A 113 4.80 -13.55 2.55
CA THR A 113 5.57 -14.67 3.13
C THR A 113 5.75 -14.60 4.65
N ARG A 114 5.51 -13.44 5.27
CA ARG A 114 5.48 -13.32 6.74
C ARG A 114 4.17 -13.85 7.33
N ILE A 115 3.10 -13.80 6.54
CA ILE A 115 1.77 -14.28 6.92
C ILE A 115 1.64 -15.77 6.62
N ASN A 116 2.08 -16.17 5.42
CA ASN A 116 2.10 -17.57 4.99
C ASN A 116 3.47 -17.90 4.37
N PRO A 117 4.39 -18.50 5.14
CA PRO A 117 5.72 -18.88 4.66
C PRO A 117 5.71 -19.83 3.47
N ASP A 118 4.67 -20.65 3.33
CA ASP A 118 4.51 -21.63 2.26
C ASP A 118 3.76 -21.07 1.03
N MET A 119 3.45 -19.77 1.03
CA MET A 119 2.78 -19.13 -0.10
C MET A 119 3.61 -19.31 -1.38
N LYS A 120 2.98 -19.84 -2.41
CA LYS A 120 3.55 -19.87 -3.75
C LYS A 120 3.78 -18.45 -4.25
N LYS A 121 5.04 -18.11 -4.52
CA LYS A 121 5.41 -16.84 -5.14
C LYS A 121 5.15 -16.89 -6.64
N ASP A 122 4.79 -15.75 -7.19
CA ASP A 122 4.77 -15.51 -8.63
C ASP A 122 5.45 -14.17 -8.89
N PRO A 123 6.66 -14.17 -9.48
CA PRO A 123 7.41 -12.94 -9.78
C PRO A 123 6.61 -11.88 -10.54
N GLN A 124 5.63 -12.31 -11.36
CA GLN A 124 4.84 -11.42 -12.21
C GLN A 124 3.48 -11.06 -11.60
N ALA A 125 3.10 -11.62 -10.45
CA ALA A 125 1.91 -11.18 -9.72
C ALA A 125 2.17 -9.84 -9.00
N PRO A 126 1.13 -9.04 -8.74
CA PRO A 126 1.24 -7.89 -7.86
C PRO A 126 1.79 -8.28 -6.48
N VAL A 127 2.58 -7.40 -5.89
CA VAL A 127 2.85 -7.49 -4.45
C VAL A 127 1.58 -7.15 -3.68
N ASN A 128 1.28 -7.94 -2.66
CA ASN A 128 0.14 -7.74 -1.78
C ASN A 128 0.55 -7.79 -0.30
N TYR A 129 -0.44 -7.64 0.59
CA TYR A 129 -0.21 -7.48 2.04
C TYR A 129 0.71 -6.29 2.37
N VAL A 130 0.63 -5.23 1.59
CA VAL A 130 1.37 -3.99 1.84
C VAL A 130 0.49 -3.00 2.60
N THR A 131 1.07 -2.36 3.62
CA THR A 131 0.47 -1.19 4.27
C THR A 131 0.89 0.08 3.52
N TRP A 132 0.11 1.15 3.62
CA TRP A 132 0.47 2.43 3.00
C TRP A 132 1.85 2.94 3.47
N THR A 133 2.14 2.80 4.76
CA THR A 133 3.44 3.14 5.34
C THR A 133 4.57 2.24 4.84
N GLY A 134 4.29 0.96 4.60
CA GLY A 134 5.24 0.02 4.02
C GLY A 134 5.55 0.36 2.57
N VAL A 135 4.55 0.78 1.79
CA VAL A 135 4.70 1.28 0.43
C VAL A 135 5.55 2.56 0.42
N SER A 136 5.27 3.52 1.30
CA SER A 136 6.08 4.75 1.43
C SER A 136 7.56 4.44 1.71
N ALA A 137 7.83 3.49 2.61
CA ALA A 137 9.19 3.06 2.91
C ALA A 137 9.86 2.34 1.73
N PHE A 138 9.11 1.52 0.99
CA PHE A 138 9.56 0.89 -0.25
C PHE A 138 9.97 1.94 -1.28
N ILE A 139 9.11 2.92 -1.54
CA ILE A 139 9.33 4.00 -2.51
C ILE A 139 10.56 4.83 -2.13
N LYS A 140 10.69 5.20 -0.84
CA LYS A 140 11.87 5.93 -0.35
C LYS A 140 13.16 5.16 -0.68
N LYS A 141 13.21 3.87 -0.36
CA LYS A 141 14.37 3.02 -0.65
C LYS A 141 14.61 2.87 -2.16
N LEU A 142 13.54 2.78 -2.96
CA LEU A 142 13.65 2.70 -4.41
C LEU A 142 14.31 3.96 -4.97
N ASN A 143 13.90 5.14 -4.51
CA ASN A 143 14.50 6.42 -4.91
C ASN A 143 15.97 6.53 -4.46
N GLU A 144 16.30 6.08 -3.25
CA GLU A 144 17.70 6.03 -2.76
C GLU A 144 18.60 5.16 -3.65
N VAL A 145 18.10 3.99 -4.10
CA VAL A 145 18.86 3.06 -4.94
C VAL A 145 18.95 3.52 -6.40
N THR A 146 17.88 4.09 -6.94
CA THR A 146 17.77 4.39 -8.38
C THR A 146 18.15 5.82 -8.76
N GLY A 147 18.17 6.72 -7.78
CA GLY A 147 18.22 8.18 -8.00
C GLY A 147 16.96 8.76 -8.64
N GLY A 148 15.85 8.02 -8.63
CA GLY A 148 14.56 8.41 -9.22
C GLY A 148 13.68 9.25 -8.29
N PHE A 149 12.49 9.58 -8.77
CA PHE A 149 11.48 10.39 -8.06
C PHE A 149 10.12 9.69 -8.02
N TYR A 150 10.12 8.38 -7.79
CA TYR A 150 8.90 7.59 -7.70
C TYR A 150 8.06 8.02 -6.49
N ARG A 151 6.74 7.94 -6.64
CA ARG A 151 5.73 8.19 -5.60
C ARG A 151 4.48 7.35 -5.86
N LEU A 152 3.53 7.36 -4.91
CA LEU A 152 2.17 6.90 -5.19
C LEU A 152 1.48 7.93 -6.11
N PRO A 153 0.57 7.51 -6.99
CA PRO A 153 -0.30 8.45 -7.69
C PRO A 153 -1.15 9.21 -6.68
N SER A 154 -1.54 10.44 -7.01
CA SER A 154 -2.73 11.02 -6.40
C SER A 154 -3.96 10.24 -6.86
N GLU A 155 -5.04 10.32 -6.11
CA GLU A 155 -6.29 9.70 -6.51
C GLU A 155 -6.78 10.23 -7.87
N ALA A 156 -6.61 11.52 -8.10
CA ALA A 156 -7.03 12.15 -9.35
C ALA A 156 -6.16 11.71 -10.53
N GLU A 157 -4.84 11.57 -10.35
CA GLU A 157 -3.96 10.97 -11.36
C GLU A 157 -4.35 9.52 -11.65
N TRP A 158 -4.73 8.76 -10.62
CA TRP A 158 -5.16 7.38 -10.79
C TRP A 158 -6.45 7.30 -11.62
N GLU A 159 -7.48 8.08 -11.26
CA GLU A 159 -8.75 8.09 -11.98
C GLU A 159 -8.56 8.60 -13.42
N PHE A 160 -7.80 9.68 -13.62
CA PHE A 160 -7.51 10.22 -14.94
C PHE A 160 -6.86 9.18 -15.87
N ALA A 161 -5.89 8.41 -15.36
CA ALA A 161 -5.24 7.34 -16.08
C ALA A 161 -6.16 6.14 -16.36
N ALA A 162 -6.93 5.71 -15.35
CA ALA A 162 -7.92 4.62 -15.50
C ALA A 162 -9.00 4.98 -16.54
N ARG A 163 -9.33 6.27 -16.63
CA ARG A 163 -10.28 6.85 -17.58
C ARG A 163 -9.65 7.30 -18.90
N GLU A 164 -8.47 6.79 -19.26
CA GLU A 164 -7.83 7.07 -20.55
C GLU A 164 -7.66 8.57 -20.85
N ARG A 165 -7.18 9.32 -19.85
CA ARG A 165 -7.11 10.78 -19.83
C ARG A 165 -8.48 11.44 -19.64
N GLY A 166 -9.28 10.88 -18.73
CA GLY A 166 -10.50 11.50 -18.24
C GLY A 166 -11.76 11.32 -19.08
N LYS A 167 -11.80 10.36 -19.99
CA LYS A 167 -13.02 9.96 -20.71
C LYS A 167 -14.03 9.29 -19.78
N ASP A 168 -15.27 9.16 -20.20
CA ASP A 168 -16.35 8.48 -19.45
C ASP A 168 -16.23 6.95 -19.51
N MET A 169 -15.08 6.41 -19.06
CA MET A 169 -14.81 4.98 -19.00
C MET A 169 -15.33 4.38 -17.70
N ARG A 170 -16.34 3.51 -17.74
CA ARG A 170 -16.92 2.84 -16.57
C ARG A 170 -15.91 1.88 -15.95
N TRP A 171 -15.22 1.08 -16.76
CA TRP A 171 -14.06 0.29 -16.37
C TRP A 171 -12.86 0.66 -17.24
N SER A 172 -11.65 0.50 -16.72
CA SER A 172 -10.44 0.85 -17.47
C SER A 172 -10.30 -0.04 -18.71
N GLY A 173 -10.55 0.53 -19.89
CA GLY A 173 -10.47 -0.13 -21.20
C GLY A 173 -11.81 -0.54 -21.82
N THR A 174 -12.93 -0.51 -21.08
CA THR A 174 -14.26 -0.81 -21.65
C THR A 174 -15.42 -0.22 -20.85
N ASP A 175 -16.48 0.14 -21.55
CA ASP A 175 -17.79 0.54 -21.00
C ASP A 175 -18.84 -0.58 -21.10
N ASN A 176 -18.45 -1.69 -21.72
CA ASN A 176 -19.31 -2.84 -21.96
C ASN A 176 -18.98 -3.95 -20.95
N GLU A 177 -19.91 -4.21 -20.03
CA GLU A 177 -19.71 -5.25 -19.01
C GLU A 177 -19.46 -6.64 -19.62
N ALA A 178 -20.00 -6.91 -20.82
CA ALA A 178 -19.74 -8.17 -21.52
C ALA A 178 -18.25 -8.37 -21.90
N GLU A 179 -17.50 -7.28 -22.02
CA GLU A 179 -16.06 -7.26 -22.33
C GLU A 179 -15.19 -7.19 -21.07
N LEU A 180 -15.76 -6.94 -19.89
CA LEU A 180 -15.00 -6.70 -18.66
C LEU A 180 -14.00 -7.84 -18.33
N ARG A 181 -14.35 -9.09 -18.66
CA ARG A 181 -13.48 -10.25 -18.45
C ARG A 181 -12.17 -10.22 -19.24
N ASP A 182 -12.11 -9.42 -20.30
CA ASP A 182 -10.91 -9.24 -21.12
C ASP A 182 -9.94 -8.23 -20.48
N TYR A 183 -10.44 -7.31 -19.65
CA TYR A 183 -9.67 -6.22 -19.03
C TYR A 183 -9.41 -6.43 -17.53
N ALA A 184 -10.25 -7.20 -16.83
CA ALA A 184 -10.22 -7.31 -15.37
C ALA A 184 -10.06 -8.74 -14.84
N VAL A 185 -9.42 -8.86 -13.69
CA VAL A 185 -9.40 -10.06 -12.84
C VAL A 185 -10.30 -9.76 -11.63
N PHE A 186 -11.39 -10.50 -11.47
CA PHE A 186 -12.44 -10.18 -10.49
C PHE A 186 -13.23 -11.42 -10.07
N SER A 187 -14.21 -11.26 -9.17
CA SER A 187 -14.87 -12.37 -8.49
C SER A 187 -15.52 -13.41 -9.42
N ASP A 188 -15.88 -13.01 -10.64
CA ASP A 188 -16.59 -13.89 -11.57
C ASP A 188 -15.66 -14.67 -12.49
N ASN A 189 -14.37 -14.35 -12.53
CA ASN A 189 -13.40 -15.03 -13.38
C ASN A 189 -12.15 -15.54 -12.65
N SER A 190 -11.92 -15.15 -11.41
CA SER A 190 -10.82 -15.66 -10.60
C SER A 190 -11.15 -15.69 -9.11
N VAL A 191 -10.41 -16.52 -8.36
CA VAL A 191 -10.44 -16.59 -6.89
C VAL A 191 -9.13 -16.07 -6.26
N MET A 192 -8.19 -15.61 -7.09
CA MET A 192 -6.89 -15.11 -6.68
C MET A 192 -6.36 -14.04 -7.65
N MET A 193 -5.40 -13.25 -7.20
CA MET A 193 -4.67 -12.34 -8.09
C MET A 193 -3.95 -13.12 -9.19
N GLU A 194 -3.79 -12.49 -10.35
CA GLU A 194 -3.09 -13.04 -11.51
C GLU A 194 -1.85 -12.18 -11.85
N PRO A 195 -0.94 -12.66 -12.73
CA PRO A 195 0.15 -11.84 -13.25
C PRO A 195 -0.35 -10.51 -13.84
N VAL A 196 0.39 -9.43 -13.61
CA VAL A 196 -0.01 -8.03 -13.92
C VAL A 196 -0.38 -7.73 -15.39
N LYS A 197 -0.08 -8.63 -16.32
CA LYS A 197 -0.41 -8.53 -17.75
C LYS A 197 -1.20 -9.73 -18.26
N SER A 198 -2.02 -10.34 -17.40
CA SER A 198 -2.91 -11.43 -17.79
C SER A 198 -4.14 -10.97 -18.57
N LYS A 199 -4.47 -9.67 -18.50
CA LYS A 199 -5.61 -9.02 -19.17
C LYS A 199 -5.16 -7.96 -20.16
N GLN A 200 -6.09 -7.44 -20.94
CA GLN A 200 -5.85 -6.35 -21.89
C GLN A 200 -5.59 -5.02 -21.14
N PRO A 201 -4.70 -4.16 -21.65
CA PRO A 201 -4.54 -2.81 -21.12
C PRO A 201 -5.65 -1.89 -21.62
N ASN A 202 -5.78 -0.72 -21.00
CA ASN A 202 -6.55 0.38 -21.59
C ASN A 202 -5.83 1.01 -22.79
N ALA A 203 -6.44 2.01 -23.44
CA ALA A 203 -5.87 2.66 -24.62
C ALA A 203 -4.53 3.39 -24.38
N LEU A 204 -4.14 3.61 -23.13
CA LEU A 204 -2.83 4.19 -22.77
C LEU A 204 -1.74 3.12 -22.61
N GLY A 205 -2.11 1.83 -22.64
CA GLY A 205 -1.20 0.73 -22.38
C GLY A 205 -1.03 0.40 -20.90
N LEU A 206 -1.92 0.89 -20.02
CA LEU A 206 -1.90 0.59 -18.59
C LEU A 206 -2.75 -0.65 -18.29
N TYR A 207 -2.20 -1.57 -17.51
CA TYR A 207 -2.85 -2.81 -17.08
C TYR A 207 -3.31 -2.69 -15.62
N GLY A 208 -4.31 -3.48 -15.22
CA GLY A 208 -4.68 -3.65 -13.80
C GLY A 208 -5.41 -2.48 -13.15
N LEU A 209 -5.83 -1.45 -13.91
CA LEU A 209 -6.61 -0.32 -13.37
C LEU A 209 -8.12 -0.65 -13.18
N THR A 210 -8.48 -1.93 -13.25
CA THR A 210 -9.82 -2.45 -12.96
C THR A 210 -9.70 -3.92 -12.52
N GLY A 211 -9.86 -4.19 -11.23
CA GLY A 211 -9.67 -5.50 -10.61
C GLY A 211 -8.22 -5.85 -10.29
N ASN A 212 -7.94 -7.15 -10.18
CA ASN A 212 -6.71 -7.74 -9.68
C ASN A 212 -6.46 -7.40 -8.20
N VAL A 213 -5.88 -6.25 -7.89
CA VAL A 213 -5.71 -5.78 -6.50
C VAL A 213 -6.11 -4.31 -6.41
N PHE A 214 -6.68 -3.93 -5.26
CA PHE A 214 -6.80 -2.54 -4.89
C PHE A 214 -5.41 -1.90 -4.85
N GLU A 215 -5.34 -0.62 -5.15
CA GLU A 215 -4.09 0.12 -5.17
C GLU A 215 -4.14 1.28 -4.18
N TRP A 216 -3.15 1.33 -3.29
CA TRP A 216 -2.90 2.53 -2.48
C TRP A 216 -2.58 3.73 -3.38
N VAL A 217 -3.18 4.87 -3.06
CA VAL A 217 -2.82 6.19 -3.60
C VAL A 217 -2.35 7.11 -2.46
N GLU A 218 -1.83 8.28 -2.78
CA GLU A 218 -1.24 9.19 -1.79
C GLU A 218 -2.30 9.77 -0.84
N ASP A 219 -3.48 10.07 -1.36
CA ASP A 219 -4.51 10.89 -0.73
C ASP A 219 -5.06 10.31 0.59
N TYR A 220 -5.35 11.21 1.53
CA TYR A 220 -6.23 10.91 2.65
C TYR A 220 -7.67 10.77 2.15
N PHE A 221 -8.36 9.75 2.61
CA PHE A 221 -9.77 9.54 2.28
C PHE A 221 -10.65 10.41 3.16
N ASP A 222 -11.46 11.26 2.53
CA ASP A 222 -12.55 11.99 3.17
C ASP A 222 -13.80 11.85 2.30
N PHE A 223 -14.93 11.57 2.96
CA PHE A 223 -16.20 11.26 2.33
C PHE A 223 -16.76 12.44 1.54
N ASP A 224 -16.49 13.68 1.98
CA ASP A 224 -17.02 14.90 1.40
C ASP A 224 -16.00 15.63 0.52
N TYR A 225 -14.79 15.08 0.33
CA TYR A 225 -13.68 15.77 -0.33
C TYR A 225 -14.05 16.34 -1.72
N TYR A 226 -14.81 15.59 -2.51
CA TYR A 226 -15.20 16.01 -3.87
C TYR A 226 -16.02 17.31 -3.88
N LYS A 227 -16.67 17.69 -2.76
CA LYS A 227 -17.41 18.97 -2.65
C LYS A 227 -16.50 20.19 -2.52
N ILE A 228 -15.24 19.97 -2.12
CA ILE A 228 -14.25 21.02 -1.82
C ILE A 228 -12.94 20.84 -2.60
N SER A 229 -12.87 19.84 -3.47
CA SER A 229 -11.69 19.51 -4.27
C SER A 229 -11.27 20.70 -5.12
N PRO A 230 -9.99 21.13 -5.08
CA PRO A 230 -9.51 22.21 -5.93
C PRO A 230 -9.36 21.73 -7.38
N LEU A 231 -9.38 22.68 -8.31
CA LEU A 231 -9.29 22.39 -9.75
C LEU A 231 -7.94 21.77 -10.14
N GLU A 232 -6.82 22.36 -9.71
CA GLU A 232 -5.49 22.00 -10.20
C GLU A 232 -4.80 21.02 -9.25
N ASN A 233 -4.43 19.83 -9.74
CA ASN A 233 -3.69 18.78 -9.03
C ASN A 233 -4.14 18.60 -7.56
N PRO A 234 -5.40 18.17 -7.31
CA PRO A 234 -5.95 18.10 -5.98
C PRO A 234 -5.10 17.20 -5.07
N PRO A 235 -4.68 17.68 -3.89
CA PRO A 235 -3.77 16.94 -3.01
C PRO A 235 -4.46 15.91 -2.10
N GLY A 236 -5.77 15.74 -2.23
CA GLY A 236 -6.59 15.00 -1.28
C GLY A 236 -6.93 15.83 -0.04
N ALA A 237 -7.59 15.19 0.93
CA ALA A 237 -7.92 15.83 2.20
C ALA A 237 -6.66 16.13 3.04
N ASP A 238 -6.70 17.16 3.89
CA ASP A 238 -5.54 17.53 4.72
C ASP A 238 -5.15 16.45 5.75
N HIS A 239 -6.14 15.74 6.29
CA HIS A 239 -5.94 14.68 7.28
C HIS A 239 -7.12 13.71 7.29
N SER A 240 -6.83 12.44 7.56
CA SER A 240 -7.84 11.41 7.82
C SER A 240 -7.22 10.23 8.56
N MET A 241 -8.06 9.43 9.21
CA MET A 241 -7.64 8.10 9.71
C MET A 241 -7.50 7.08 8.57
N PHE A 242 -7.97 7.41 7.37
CA PHE A 242 -8.03 6.53 6.21
C PHE A 242 -7.22 7.10 5.05
N ARG A 243 -6.64 6.22 4.25
CA ARG A 243 -6.05 6.52 2.93
C ARG A 243 -6.95 5.94 1.86
N VAL A 244 -6.94 6.58 0.70
CA VAL A 244 -7.72 6.12 -0.45
C VAL A 244 -7.08 4.85 -1.04
N VAL A 245 -7.94 3.91 -1.47
CA VAL A 245 -7.59 2.85 -2.41
C VAL A 245 -8.53 2.84 -3.62
N ARG A 246 -8.01 2.38 -4.76
CA ARG A 246 -8.70 2.42 -6.07
C ARG A 246 -8.64 1.09 -6.80
N GLY A 247 -9.54 0.89 -7.77
CA GLY A 247 -9.47 -0.18 -8.77
C GLY A 247 -10.23 -1.47 -8.47
N GLY A 248 -10.56 -1.75 -7.21
CA GLY A 248 -11.18 -3.03 -6.86
C GLY A 248 -10.20 -4.20 -6.90
N SER A 249 -10.67 -5.43 -6.67
CA SER A 249 -9.78 -6.60 -6.60
C SER A 249 -10.38 -7.87 -7.21
N PHE A 250 -9.59 -8.94 -7.25
CA PHE A 250 -10.01 -10.27 -7.66
C PHE A 250 -11.18 -10.86 -6.84
N LEU A 251 -11.51 -10.29 -5.67
CA LEU A 251 -12.65 -10.71 -4.84
C LEU A 251 -13.89 -9.83 -5.03
N ASP A 252 -13.80 -8.75 -5.80
CA ASP A 252 -14.87 -7.77 -5.91
C ASP A 252 -15.72 -7.97 -7.17
N GLN A 253 -16.97 -7.56 -7.05
CA GLN A 253 -17.96 -7.55 -8.13
C GLN A 253 -17.76 -6.34 -9.05
N PRO A 254 -18.28 -6.36 -10.30
CA PRO A 254 -18.10 -5.28 -11.28
C PRO A 254 -18.42 -3.86 -10.74
N SER A 255 -19.40 -3.73 -9.84
CA SER A 255 -19.78 -2.44 -9.23
C SER A 255 -18.66 -1.76 -8.44
N LYS A 256 -17.68 -2.52 -7.93
CA LYS A 256 -16.53 -2.01 -7.17
C LYS A 256 -15.25 -1.90 -8.00
N LEU A 257 -15.31 -2.28 -9.28
CA LEU A 257 -14.19 -2.15 -10.21
C LEU A 257 -14.29 -0.87 -11.05
N ARG A 258 -15.38 -0.10 -10.88
CA ARG A 258 -15.62 1.11 -11.65
C ARG A 258 -14.45 2.06 -11.48
N THR A 259 -14.07 2.77 -12.54
CA THR A 259 -12.97 3.74 -12.49
C THR A 259 -13.20 4.85 -11.48
N THR A 260 -14.46 5.11 -11.12
CA THR A 260 -14.90 6.09 -10.12
C THR A 260 -14.97 5.54 -8.70
N TYR A 261 -15.02 4.22 -8.50
CA TYR A 261 -15.21 3.61 -7.18
C TYR A 261 -14.00 3.86 -6.27
N ARG A 262 -14.27 4.45 -5.10
CA ARG A 262 -13.27 4.82 -4.09
C ARG A 262 -13.55 4.09 -2.80
N TYR A 263 -12.51 3.85 -2.02
CA TYR A 263 -12.66 3.24 -0.71
C TYR A 263 -11.59 3.72 0.26
N GLY A 264 -11.98 3.95 1.51
CA GLY A 264 -11.07 4.35 2.58
C GLY A 264 -10.61 3.16 3.41
N LEU A 265 -9.28 3.00 3.57
CA LEU A 265 -8.68 1.99 4.44
C LEU A 265 -7.71 2.63 5.43
N GLU A 266 -7.65 2.11 6.66
CA GLU A 266 -6.66 2.58 7.63
C GLU A 266 -5.25 2.30 7.07
N PRO A 267 -4.29 3.23 7.18
CA PRO A 267 -2.98 3.12 6.52
C PRO A 267 -2.15 1.92 6.98
N GLY A 268 -2.47 1.34 8.14
CA GLY A 268 -1.86 0.13 8.69
C GLY A 268 -2.49 -1.18 8.22
N LYS A 269 -3.57 -1.16 7.42
CA LYS A 269 -4.17 -2.39 6.88
C LYS A 269 -3.28 -2.97 5.80
N SER A 270 -3.20 -4.29 5.80
CA SER A 270 -2.56 -5.10 4.77
C SER A 270 -3.49 -6.25 4.42
N LEU A 271 -3.88 -6.37 3.15
CA LEU A 271 -4.85 -7.36 2.69
C LEU A 271 -4.27 -8.17 1.52
N PRO A 272 -4.74 -9.41 1.29
CA PRO A 272 -4.34 -10.19 0.11
C PRO A 272 -4.72 -9.52 -1.22
N THR A 273 -5.72 -8.65 -1.18
CA THR A 273 -6.30 -7.92 -2.33
C THR A 273 -5.73 -6.50 -2.49
N LEU A 274 -4.66 -6.15 -1.78
CA LEU A 274 -4.18 -4.76 -1.70
C LEU A 274 -2.69 -4.65 -2.05
N GLY A 275 -2.42 -3.95 -3.14
CA GLY A 275 -1.11 -3.62 -3.69
C GLY A 275 -0.98 -2.11 -3.94
N PHE A 276 -0.20 -1.74 -4.96
CA PHE A 276 0.03 -0.35 -5.38
C PHE A 276 0.73 -0.30 -6.74
N ARG A 277 0.71 0.88 -7.38
CA ARG A 277 1.56 1.23 -8.52
C ARG A 277 2.34 2.51 -8.27
N LEU A 278 3.30 2.80 -9.16
CA LEU A 278 4.17 3.97 -9.07
C LEU A 278 3.79 5.03 -10.10
N VAL A 279 4.09 6.29 -9.78
CA VAL A 279 4.18 7.40 -10.74
C VAL A 279 5.47 8.20 -10.50
N GLU A 280 5.85 9.04 -11.46
CA GLU A 280 6.89 10.07 -11.31
C GLU A 280 6.51 11.37 -12.05
#